data_AF-A0AAD5ND94-F1
#
_entry.id   AF-A0AAD5ND94-F1
#
_cell.length_a   1.000
_cell.length_b   1.000
_cell.length_c   1.000
_cell.angle_alpha   90.00
_cell.angle_beta   90.00
_cell.angle_gamma   90.00
#
_symmetry.space_group_name_H-M   'P 1'
#
loop_
_entity.id
_entity.type
_entity.pdbx_description
1 polymer ?
#
loop_
_entity_poly.entity_id
_entity_poly.type
_entity_poly.pdbx_seq_one_letter_code
_entity_poly.pdbx_strand_id
1 'polypeptide(L)'
;MATRKEDVETTLVDYFVVAGYDPDTGLVIDTSCESCVWGEDKLTPAELKDRKPPLQRSFVAKILHHFPHKRIGAQFSDEVLSLCMPKGLRFFTEKDVPLNIALHTFANIREDGSRINGTVLTFYE
;
A
#
# COMPACT_ATOMS: atom_id res chain seq x y z
N MET A 1 -20.17 -33.42 14.48
CA MET A 1 -18.89 -33.14 13.79
C MET A 1 -18.18 -32.07 14.59
N ALA A 2 -17.10 -32.42 15.29
CA ALA A 2 -16.36 -31.44 16.08
C ALA A 2 -15.57 -30.55 15.13
N THR A 3 -15.96 -29.29 14.99
CA THR A 3 -15.16 -28.25 14.35
C THR A 3 -13.90 -28.07 15.20
N ARG A 4 -12.80 -28.63 14.70
CA ARG A 4 -11.47 -28.46 15.30
C ARG A 4 -11.15 -26.98 15.22
N LYS A 5 -11.28 -26.27 16.35
CA LYS A 5 -10.88 -24.88 16.48
C LYS A 5 -9.35 -24.89 16.37
N GLU A 6 -8.83 -24.59 15.18
CA GLU A 6 -7.39 -24.44 15.01
C GLU A 6 -6.93 -23.33 15.95
N ASP A 7 -5.97 -23.64 16.83
CA ASP A 7 -5.45 -22.72 17.83
C ASP A 7 -4.74 -21.58 17.08
N VAL A 8 -5.40 -20.42 16.99
CA VAL A 8 -4.81 -19.24 16.38
C VAL A 8 -3.81 -18.68 17.39
N GLU A 9 -2.53 -18.79 17.08
CA GLU A 9 -1.45 -18.26 17.91
C GLU A 9 -1.63 -16.76 18.13
N THR A 10 -1.85 -16.36 19.38
CA THR A 10 -2.03 -14.96 19.74
C THR A 10 -0.69 -14.24 19.76
N THR A 11 -0.47 -13.33 18.82
CA THR A 11 0.73 -12.50 18.75
C THR A 11 0.38 -11.02 18.85
N LEU A 12 1.35 -10.17 19.21
CA LEU A 12 1.16 -8.72 19.22
C LEU A 12 0.85 -8.16 17.82
N VAL A 13 1.49 -8.69 16.78
CA VAL A 13 1.35 -8.28 15.38
C VAL A 13 1.28 -9.52 14.50
N ASP A 14 0.30 -9.59 13.61
CA ASP A 14 0.13 -10.74 12.71
C ASP A 14 1.21 -10.80 11.63
N TYR A 15 1.48 -9.66 11.01
CA TYR A 15 2.42 -9.51 9.90
C TYR A 15 3.22 -8.21 9.97
N PHE A 16 4.50 -8.30 9.64
CA PHE A 16 5.34 -7.17 9.25
C PHE A 16 5.46 -7.16 7.73
N VAL A 17 5.38 -5.98 7.12
CA VAL A 17 5.29 -5.82 5.67
C VAL A 17 6.23 -4.71 5.24
N VAL A 18 7.02 -4.97 4.20
CA VAL A 18 7.84 -3.98 3.51
C VAL A 18 7.25 -3.81 2.12
N ALA A 19 6.78 -2.61 1.81
CA ALA A 19 6.24 -2.24 0.51
C ALA A 19 7.07 -1.10 -0.09
N GLY A 20 7.28 -1.11 -1.40
CA GLY A 20 8.15 -0.14 -2.02
C GLY A 20 8.26 -0.29 -3.54
N TYR A 21 9.33 0.29 -4.08
CA TYR A 21 9.72 0.18 -5.48
C TYR A 21 10.30 -1.20 -5.77
N ASP A 22 9.85 -1.81 -6.86
CA ASP A 22 10.37 -3.08 -7.36
C ASP A 22 11.17 -2.86 -8.66
N PRO A 23 12.49 -3.07 -8.67
CA PRO A 23 13.32 -2.87 -9.85
C PRO A 23 12.95 -3.81 -11.01
N ASP A 24 12.39 -4.99 -10.73
CA ASP A 24 11.99 -5.95 -11.77
C ASP A 24 10.76 -5.47 -12.53
N THR A 25 9.85 -4.78 -11.83
CA THR A 25 8.63 -4.21 -12.42
C THR A 25 8.91 -2.84 -13.07
N GLY A 26 9.86 -2.09 -12.54
CA GLY A 26 10.18 -0.73 -13.00
C GLY A 26 9.11 0.29 -12.61
N LEU A 27 9.19 1.49 -13.20
CA LEU A 27 8.27 2.59 -12.91
C LEU A 27 7.01 2.49 -13.78
N VAL A 28 5.93 1.98 -13.19
CA VAL A 28 4.61 1.93 -13.81
C VAL A 28 3.73 3.00 -13.17
N ILE A 29 3.07 3.83 -13.98
CA ILE A 29 2.16 4.86 -13.47
C ILE A 29 0.92 4.18 -12.89
N ASP A 30 0.57 4.54 -11.66
CA ASP A 30 -0.64 4.05 -11.00
C ASP A 30 -1.82 4.97 -11.29
N THR A 31 -2.69 4.56 -12.22
CA THR A 31 -3.90 5.31 -12.58
C THR A 31 -5.03 5.15 -11.53
N SER A 32 -4.94 4.18 -10.62
CA SER A 32 -6.01 3.90 -9.65
C SER A 32 -6.14 4.99 -8.58
N CYS A 33 -5.01 5.62 -8.23
CA CYS A 33 -4.93 6.68 -7.24
C CYS A 33 -5.17 8.10 -7.82
N GLU A 34 -5.24 8.24 -9.15
CA GLU A 34 -5.34 9.54 -9.82
C GLU A 34 -6.75 10.17 -9.73
N SER A 35 -7.73 9.41 -9.23
CA SER A 35 -9.08 9.90 -8.94
C SER A 35 -9.14 10.88 -7.76
N CYS A 36 -8.07 11.08 -7.00
CA CYS A 36 -8.04 12.03 -5.88
C CYS A 36 -7.48 13.41 -6.29
N VAL A 37 -7.82 13.90 -7.49
CA VAL A 37 -7.76 15.35 -7.78
C VAL A 37 -9.18 15.87 -7.69
N TRP A 38 -9.52 16.47 -6.55
CA TRP A 38 -10.66 17.37 -6.40
C TRP A 38 -10.40 18.62 -7.25
N GLY A 39 -10.61 18.51 -8.56
CA GLY A 39 -10.32 19.55 -9.53
C GLY A 39 -10.72 19.13 -10.94
N GLU A 40 -12.03 19.20 -11.18
CA GLU A 40 -12.80 19.45 -12.42
C GLU A 40 -12.42 18.89 -13.81
N ASP A 41 -11.22 18.37 -14.06
CA ASP A 41 -10.86 17.88 -15.39
C ASP A 41 -11.01 16.36 -15.50
N LYS A 42 -12.14 15.93 -16.06
CA LYS A 42 -12.41 14.56 -16.54
C LYS A 42 -11.51 14.23 -17.75
N LEU A 43 -10.19 14.16 -17.53
CA LEU A 43 -9.24 13.77 -18.55
C LEU A 43 -9.07 12.25 -18.59
N THR A 44 -8.84 11.72 -19.78
CA THR A 44 -8.54 10.30 -19.94
C THR A 44 -7.18 9.95 -19.29
N PRO A 45 -6.96 8.71 -18.83
CA PRO A 45 -5.68 8.27 -18.27
C PRO A 45 -4.45 8.59 -19.14
N ALA A 46 -4.62 8.56 -20.46
CA ALA A 46 -3.57 8.87 -21.43
C ALA A 46 -3.20 10.36 -21.42
N GLU A 47 -4.18 11.26 -21.31
CA GLU A 47 -3.95 12.71 -21.29
C GLU A 47 -3.39 13.20 -19.96
N LEU A 48 -3.73 12.52 -18.85
CA LEU A 48 -3.17 12.82 -17.53
C LEU A 48 -1.68 12.45 -17.44
N LYS A 49 -1.30 11.34 -18.09
CA LYS A 49 0.08 10.90 -18.20
C LYS A 49 0.95 11.96 -18.85
N ASP A 50 0.51 12.61 -19.93
CA ASP A 50 1.35 13.59 -20.64
C ASP A 50 1.39 14.99 -19.98
N ARG A 51 0.39 15.35 -19.16
CA ARG A 51 0.32 16.71 -18.58
C ARG A 51 0.94 16.85 -17.19
N LYS A 52 1.02 15.80 -16.37
CA LYS A 52 1.62 15.90 -15.02
C LYS A 52 3.14 15.71 -15.03
N PRO A 53 3.94 16.54 -14.36
CA PRO A 53 5.37 16.26 -14.15
C PRO A 53 5.60 14.92 -13.44
N PRO A 54 6.70 14.17 -13.71
CA PRO A 54 6.99 12.88 -13.07
C PRO A 54 6.89 12.86 -11.55
N LEU A 55 7.35 13.92 -10.88
CA LEU A 55 7.30 14.04 -9.41
C LEU A 55 5.88 14.25 -8.85
N GLN A 56 4.91 14.62 -9.69
CA GLN A 56 3.51 14.79 -9.32
C GLN A 56 2.65 13.57 -9.69
N ARG A 57 3.24 12.55 -10.30
CA ARG A 57 2.57 11.29 -10.60
C ARG A 57 2.72 10.31 -9.44
N SER A 58 1.85 9.33 -9.42
CA SER A 58 1.95 8.18 -8.55
C SER A 58 2.37 6.96 -9.36
N PHE A 59 3.15 6.09 -8.74
CA PHE A 59 3.63 4.86 -9.34
C PHE A 59 3.18 3.64 -8.54
N VAL A 60 3.07 2.51 -9.23
CA VAL A 60 2.63 1.24 -8.66
C VAL A 60 3.66 0.78 -7.62
N ALA A 61 3.20 0.63 -6.38
CA ALA A 61 3.97 0.01 -5.31
C ALA A 61 3.87 -1.52 -5.39
N LYS A 62 4.75 -2.22 -4.67
CA LYS A 62 4.65 -3.67 -4.49
C LYS A 62 4.99 -4.06 -3.06
N ILE A 63 4.37 -5.12 -2.56
CA ILE A 63 4.82 -5.81 -1.35
C ILE A 63 6.14 -6.51 -1.70
N LEU A 64 7.25 -6.03 -1.15
CA LEU A 64 8.58 -6.59 -1.37
C LEU A 64 8.80 -7.81 -0.48
N HIS A 65 8.44 -7.67 0.80
CA HIS A 65 8.60 -8.72 1.79
C HIS A 65 7.48 -8.66 2.85
N HIS A 66 7.15 -9.82 3.41
CA HIS A 66 6.33 -9.92 4.60
C HIS A 66 6.84 -11.02 5.53
N PHE A 67 6.61 -10.85 6.84
CA PHE A 67 6.96 -11.82 7.86
C PHE A 67 5.82 -11.96 8.89
N PRO A 68 5.47 -13.18 9.32
CA PRO A 68 5.96 -14.47 8.83
C PRO A 68 5.46 -14.74 7.40
N HIS A 69 6.13 -15.63 6.67
CA HIS A 69 5.73 -15.94 5.28
C HIS A 69 4.33 -16.54 5.20
N LYS A 70 3.95 -17.36 6.19
CA LYS A 70 2.62 -17.95 6.33
C LYS A 70 2.27 -18.06 7.81
N ARG A 71 0.99 -17.90 8.13
CA ARG A 71 0.43 -18.10 9.46
C ARG A 71 -0.78 -19.03 9.37
N ILE A 72 -0.99 -19.85 10.39
CA ILE A 72 -2.17 -20.71 10.48
C ILE A 72 -3.35 -19.86 10.95
N GLY A 73 -4.51 -19.99 10.30
CA GLY A 73 -5.73 -19.23 10.66
C GLY A 73 -5.78 -17.77 10.19
N ALA A 74 -4.67 -17.22 9.69
CA ALA A 74 -4.63 -15.89 9.07
C ALA A 74 -3.79 -15.96 7.79
N GLN A 75 -4.41 -15.73 6.63
CA GLN A 75 -3.70 -15.66 5.35
C GLN A 75 -3.31 -14.22 5.04
N PHE A 76 -2.09 -14.04 4.53
CA PHE A 76 -1.63 -12.76 4.02
C PHE A 76 -2.38 -12.41 2.72
N SER A 77 -2.75 -11.14 2.55
CA SER A 77 -3.42 -10.64 1.35
C SER A 77 -2.69 -9.39 0.86
N ASP A 78 -2.34 -9.37 -0.43
CA ASP A 78 -1.71 -8.21 -1.08
C ASP A 78 -2.63 -6.99 -1.19
N GLU A 79 -3.93 -7.15 -0.94
CA GLU A 79 -4.91 -6.05 -0.95
C GLU A 79 -4.54 -4.93 0.06
N VAL A 80 -3.83 -5.29 1.13
CA VAL A 80 -3.34 -4.32 2.13
C VAL A 80 -2.39 -3.29 1.53
N LEU A 81 -1.76 -3.57 0.38
CA LEU A 81 -0.83 -2.66 -0.29
C LEU A 81 -1.45 -1.30 -0.58
N SER A 82 -2.71 -1.27 -1.06
CA SER A 82 -3.43 -0.02 -1.34
C SER A 82 -3.68 0.81 -0.08
N LEU A 83 -3.76 0.17 1.08
CA LEU A 83 -3.93 0.80 2.39
C LEU A 83 -2.57 1.22 2.99
N CYS A 84 -1.51 0.46 2.69
CA CYS A 84 -0.13 0.82 3.00
C CYS A 84 0.31 2.06 2.20
N MET A 85 0.00 2.12 0.91
CA MET A 85 0.43 3.20 0.01
C MET A 85 -0.78 3.82 -0.69
N PRO A 86 -1.67 4.55 0.02
CA PRO A 86 -2.91 5.08 -0.54
C PRO A 86 -2.69 6.15 -1.62
N LYS A 87 -1.48 6.71 -1.71
CA LYS A 87 -1.06 7.66 -2.74
C LYS A 87 -0.05 7.06 -3.72
N GLY A 88 0.08 5.73 -3.73
CA GLY A 88 1.12 4.97 -4.43
C GLY A 88 2.55 5.42 -4.07
N LEU A 89 3.52 5.00 -4.88
CA LEU A 89 4.90 5.47 -4.78
C LEU A 89 5.01 6.89 -5.31
N ARG A 90 5.69 7.74 -4.55
CA ARG A 90 6.00 9.12 -4.92
C ARG A 90 7.49 9.35 -4.81
N PHE A 91 8.01 10.14 -5.74
CA PHE A 91 9.42 10.48 -5.80
C PHE A 91 9.58 11.95 -5.43
N PHE A 92 10.65 12.23 -4.71
CA PHE A 92 11.08 13.57 -4.38
C PHE A 92 12.48 13.79 -4.95
N THR A 93 12.82 15.05 -5.20
CA THR A 93 14.22 15.39 -5.41
C THR A 93 14.96 15.36 -4.07
N GLU A 94 16.27 15.18 -4.09
CA GLU A 94 17.11 15.25 -2.90
C GLU A 94 16.92 16.57 -2.10
N LYS A 95 16.54 17.65 -2.79
CA LYS A 95 16.31 18.96 -2.16
C LYS A 95 14.97 19.09 -1.45
N ASP A 96 13.96 18.34 -1.90
CA ASP A 96 12.57 18.47 -1.47
C ASP A 96 12.06 17.25 -0.71
N VAL A 97 12.92 16.26 -0.46
CA VAL A 97 12.56 15.04 0.26
C VAL A 97 12.09 15.36 1.68
N PRO A 98 10.92 14.86 2.11
CA PRO A 98 10.46 15.06 3.48
C PRO A 98 11.44 14.44 4.48
N LEU A 99 11.98 15.25 5.38
CA LEU A 99 12.87 14.78 6.45
C LEU A 99 12.15 13.97 7.53
N ASN A 100 10.83 14.13 7.63
CA ASN A 100 10.00 13.44 8.62
C ASN A 100 9.36 12.19 8.01
N ILE A 101 9.33 11.12 8.80
CA ILE A 101 8.61 9.88 8.48
C ILE A 101 7.11 10.19 8.42
N ALA A 102 6.43 9.71 7.38
CA ALA A 102 4.97 9.79 7.36
C ALA A 102 4.38 8.57 8.09
N LEU A 103 3.44 8.82 8.99
CA LEU A 103 2.74 7.81 9.78
C LEU A 103 1.24 7.88 9.48
N HIS A 104 0.63 6.73 9.18
CA HIS A 104 -0.82 6.59 9.17
C HIS A 104 -1.25 5.21 9.62
N THR A 105 -2.55 5.08 9.94
CA THR A 105 -3.17 3.81 10.32
C THR A 105 -4.35 3.53 9.41
N PHE A 106 -4.74 2.26 9.31
CA PHE A 106 -5.92 1.85 8.57
C PHE A 106 -6.64 0.70 9.25
N ALA A 107 -7.91 0.52 8.89
CA ALA A 107 -8.70 -0.66 9.21
C ALA A 107 -9.32 -1.20 7.92
N ASN A 108 -9.09 -2.48 7.65
CA ASN A 108 -9.76 -3.22 6.57
C ASN A 108 -10.82 -4.12 7.20
N ILE A 109 -12.08 -3.87 6.88
CA ILE A 109 -13.22 -4.67 7.33
C ILE A 109 -13.70 -5.48 6.13
N ARG A 110 -13.59 -6.80 6.24
CA ARG A 110 -14.02 -7.74 5.20
C ARG A 110 -15.53 -7.98 5.28
N GLU A 111 -16.09 -8.55 4.22
CA GLU A 111 -17.52 -8.86 4.10
C GLU A 111 -18.00 -9.85 5.17
N ASP A 112 -17.13 -10.75 5.62
CA ASP A 112 -17.39 -11.71 6.70
C ASP A 112 -17.36 -11.06 8.11
N GLY A 113 -17.13 -9.75 8.19
CA GLY A 113 -17.02 -8.98 9.43
C GLY A 113 -15.66 -9.08 10.11
N SER A 114 -14.71 -9.85 9.55
CA SER A 114 -13.33 -9.88 10.06
C SER A 114 -12.64 -8.54 9.81
N ARG A 115 -11.70 -8.18 10.69
CA ARG A 115 -11.04 -6.88 10.68
C ARG A 115 -9.53 -7.03 10.77
N ILE A 116 -8.82 -6.34 9.90
CA ILE A 116 -7.37 -6.17 9.93
C ILE A 116 -7.07 -4.71 10.24
N ASN A 117 -6.15 -4.47 11.19
CA ASN A 117 -5.65 -3.13 11.48
C ASN A 117 -4.19 -3.04 11.07
N GLY A 118 -3.79 -1.90 10.53
CA GLY A 118 -2.42 -1.64 10.12
C GLY A 118 -1.92 -0.30 10.64
N THR A 119 -0.64 -0.26 10.96
CA THR A 119 0.12 0.98 11.18
C THR A 119 1.24 1.01 10.16
N VAL A 120 1.38 2.14 9.47
CA VAL A 120 2.27 2.28 8.32
C VAL A 120 3.24 3.42 8.59
N LEU A 121 4.52 3.13 8.37
CA LEU A 121 5.61 4.09 8.42
C LEU A 121 6.17 4.19 7.00
N THR A 122 6.12 5.39 6.41
CA THR A 122 6.71 5.65 5.09
C THR A 122 8.01 6.43 5.25
N PHE A 123 9.08 5.83 4.75
CA PHE A 123 10.40 6.42 4.66
C PHE A 123 10.66 6.81 3.21
N TYR A 124 11.43 7.88 3.02
CA TYR A 124 11.96 8.25 1.72
C TYR A 124 13.46 7.95 1.73
N GLU A 125 13.91 7.30 0.67
CA GLU A 125 15.31 6.93 0.43
C GLU A 125 15.98 7.91 -0.53
#